data_AF-A0A5K0XKC3-F1
#
_entry.id   AF-A0A5K0XKC3-F1
#
_cell.length_a   1.000
_cell.length_b   1.000
_cell.length_c   1.000
_cell.angle_alpha   90.00
_cell.angle_beta   90.00
_cell.angle_gamma   90.00
#
_symmetry.space_group_name_H-M   'P 1'
#
loop_
_entity.id
_entity.type
_entity.pdbx_description
1 polymer ?
#
loop_
_entity_poly.entity_id
_entity_poly.type
_entity_poly.pdbx_seq_one_letter_code
_entity_poly.pdbx_strand_id
1 'polypeptide(L)' 'LAITAIARRKKLLTDDILVALADHMWYILDISGSNVTDVGLVKVAAICTNLRAVDI' A
#
# COMPACT_ATOMS: atom_id res chain seq x y z
N LEU A 1 4.16 -7.56 1.34
CA LEU A 1 3.47 -8.02 0.11
C LEU A 1 2.34 -9.00 0.36
N ALA A 2 2.58 -10.21 0.91
CA ALA A 2 1.50 -11.19 1.10
C ALA A 2 0.34 -10.67 1.97
N ILE A 3 0.65 -10.03 3.10
CA ILE A 3 -0.36 -9.45 4.01
C ILE A 3 -1.13 -8.31 3.33
N THR A 4 -0.44 -7.41 2.62
CA THR A 4 -1.05 -6.31 1.85
C THR A 4 -2.05 -6.85 0.82
N ALA A 5 -1.67 -7.90 0.07
CA ALA A 5 -2.54 -8.54 -0.91
C ALA A 5 -3.76 -9.23 -0.26
N ILE A 6 -3.59 -9.85 0.91
CA ILE A 6 -4.71 -10.43 1.67
C ILE A 6 -5.67 -9.34 2.14
N ALA A 7 -5.15 -8.25 2.74
CA ALA A 7 -5.95 -7.13 3.20
C ALA A 7 -6.76 -6.52 2.04
N ARG A 8 -6.16 -6.34 0.87
CA ARG A 8 -6.83 -5.85 -0.34
C ARG A 8 -7.98 -6.77 -0.77
N ARG A 9 -7.71 -8.08 -0.94
CA ARG A 9 -8.72 -9.08 -1.37
C ARG A 9 -9.87 -9.23 -0.38
N LYS A 10 -9.62 -8.94 0.90
CA LYS A 10 -10.64 -8.96 1.96
C LYS A 10 -11.36 -7.62 2.15
N LYS A 11 -11.06 -6.60 1.32
CA LYS A 11 -11.59 -5.23 1.45
C LYS A 11 -11.27 -4.57 2.80
N LEU A 12 -10.13 -4.92 3.37
CA LEU A 12 -9.63 -4.40 4.65
C LEU A 12 -8.46 -3.44 4.47
N LEU A 13 -7.94 -3.25 3.25
CA LEU A 13 -6.80 -2.37 3.02
C LEU A 13 -7.27 -0.90 3.05
N THR A 14 -6.84 -0.20 4.10
CA THR A 14 -7.04 1.24 4.36
C THR A 14 -5.68 1.93 4.51
N ASP A 15 -5.68 3.25 4.61
CA ASP A 15 -4.47 4.06 4.89
C ASP A 15 -3.68 3.54 6.09
N ASP A 16 -4.34 3.34 7.23
CA ASP A 16 -3.68 2.93 8.47
C ASP A 16 -3.04 1.55 8.34
N ILE A 17 -3.74 0.60 7.71
CA ILE A 17 -3.21 -0.75 7.48
C ILE A 17 -2.05 -0.71 6.48
N LEU A 18 -2.17 0.07 5.41
CA LEU A 18 -1.10 0.17 4.42
C LEU A 18 0.16 0.80 5.02
N VAL A 19 0.02 1.88 5.80
CA VAL A 19 1.13 2.54 6.50
C VAL A 19 1.79 1.59 7.51
N ALA A 20 1.01 0.83 8.28
CA ALA A 20 1.54 -0.14 9.25
C ALA A 20 2.31 -1.29 8.60
N LEU A 21 2.03 -1.60 7.33
CA LEU A 21 2.70 -2.65 6.56
C LEU A 21 3.84 -2.13 5.68
N ALA A 22 3.96 -0.81 5.52
CA ALA A 22 4.90 -0.19 4.61
C ALA A 22 6.35 -0.52 4.99
N ASP A 23 7.14 -0.88 3.99
CA ASP A 23 8.54 -1.25 4.17
C ASP A 23 9.38 -0.76 2.99
N HIS A 24 10.65 -0.43 3.25
CA HIS A 24 11.57 0.11 2.25
C HIS A 24 11.86 -0.87 1.10
N MET A 25 11.62 -2.18 1.26
CA MET A 25 11.91 -3.20 0.25
C MET A 25 10.82 -3.34 -0.82
N TRP A 26 9.77 -2.51 -0.77
CA TRP A 26 8.70 -2.57 -1.76
C TRP A 26 9.10 -1.88 -3.06
N TYR A 27 9.02 -2.61 -4.17
CA TYR A 27 9.26 -2.08 -5.52
C TYR A 27 7.96 -1.89 -6.31
N ILE A 28 6.93 -2.69 -6.01
CA ILE A 28 5.63 -2.66 -6.66
C ILE A 28 4.58 -2.68 -5.56
N LEU A 29 3.56 -1.84 -5.71
CA LEU A 29 2.42 -1.78 -4.81
C LEU A 29 1.12 -1.85 -5.61
N ASP A 30 0.23 -2.77 -5.24
CA ASP A 30 -1.12 -2.87 -5.79
C ASP A 30 -2.11 -2.54 -4.67
N ILE A 31 -2.78 -1.40 -4.81
CA ILE A 31 -3.87 -0.93 -3.94
C ILE A 31 -5.21 -0.91 -4.67
N SER A 32 -5.31 -1.57 -5.83
CA SER A 32 -6.52 -1.57 -6.65
C SER A 32 -7.76 -2.06 -5.91
N GLY A 33 -8.84 -1.29 -6.01
CA GLY A 33 -10.12 -1.60 -5.37
C GLY A 33 -10.08 -1.64 -3.83
N SER A 34 -9.11 -0.94 -3.24
CA SER A 34 -9.01 -0.75 -1.79
C SER A 34 -9.66 0.57 -1.33
N ASN A 35 -9.62 0.84 -0.02
CA ASN A 35 -10.06 2.10 0.56
C ASN A 35 -8.86 2.98 0.97
N VAL A 36 -7.76 2.87 0.22
CA VAL A 36 -6.57 3.71 0.38
C VAL A 36 -6.82 5.04 -0.33
N THR A 37 -6.53 6.14 0.36
CA THR A 37 -6.66 7.50 -0.16
C THR A 37 -5.32 8.01 -0.68
N ASP A 38 -5.34 9.11 -1.44
CA ASP A 38 -4.13 9.81 -1.87
C ASP A 38 -3.26 10.24 -0.68
N VAL A 39 -3.88 10.59 0.47
CA VAL A 39 -3.15 10.96 1.70
C VAL A 39 -2.40 9.75 2.27
N GLY A 40 -3.04 8.58 2.28
CA GLY A 40 -2.38 7.31 2.65
C GLY A 40 -1.25 6.96 1.69
N LEU A 41 -1.47 7.11 0.39
CA LEU A 41 -0.46 6.84 -0.63
C LEU A 41 0.76 7.75 -0.50
N VAL A 42 0.57 9.06 -0.24
CA VAL A 42 1.69 9.99 0.01
C VAL A 42 2.52 9.55 1.23
N LYS A 43 1.88 9.14 2.33
CA LYS A 43 2.59 8.64 3.52
C LYS A 43 3.40 7.39 3.20
N VAL A 44 2.82 6.45 2.46
CA VAL A 44 3.47 5.18 2.11
C VAL A 44 4.59 5.40 1.11
N ALA A 45 4.45 6.31 0.15
CA ALA A 45 5.51 6.67 -0.78
C ALA A 45 6.73 7.28 -0.07
N ALA A 46 6.51 8.00 1.03
CA ALA A 46 7.61 8.52 1.86
C ALA A 46 8.37 7.42 2.62
N ILE A 47 7.70 6.30 2.94
CA ILE A 47 8.33 5.13 3.57
C ILE A 47 8.96 4.22 2.51
N CYS A 48 8.17 3.79 1.53
CA CYS A 48 8.57 2.87 0.46
C CYS A 48 9.34 3.59 -0.65
N THR A 49 10.50 4.15 -0.32
CA THR A 49 11.34 4.97 -1.22
C THR A 49 11.86 4.23 -2.46
N ASN A 50 11.74 2.90 -2.51
CA ASN A 50 12.12 2.07 -3.65
C ASN A 50 10.95 1.74 -4.60
N LEU A 51 9.74 2.27 -4.37
CA LEU A 51 8.60 2.04 -5.24
C LEU A 51 8.88 2.51 -6.68
N ARG A 52 8.55 1.64 -7.64
CA ARG A 52 8.73 1.89 -9.08
C ARG A 52 7.41 1.84 -9.85
N ALA A 53 6.42 1.15 -9.31
CA ALA A 53 5.10 1.04 -9.90
C ALA A 53 4.03 0.94 -8.81
N VAL A 54 2.91 1.62 -9.05
CA VAL A 54 1.71 1.56 -8.20
C VAL A 54 0.51 1.30 -9.09
N ASP A 55 -0.30 0.31 -8.75
CA ASP A 55 -1.60 0.02 -9.35
C ASP A 55 -2.71 0.47 -8.39
N ILE A 56 -3.64 1.31 -8.86
CA ILE A 56 -4.61 2.07 -8.05
C ILE A 56 -6.04 1.78 -8.48
#